data_AF-A0A5C7VWZ3-F1
#
_entry.id   AF-A0A5C7VWZ3-F1
#
_cell.length_a   1.000
_cell.length_b   1.000
_cell.length_c   1.000
_cell.angle_alpha   90.00
_cell.angle_beta   90.00
_cell.angle_gamma   90.00
#
_symmetry.space_group_name_H-M   'P 1'
#
loop_
_entity.id
_entity.type
_entity.pdbx_description
1 polymer ?
#
loop_
_entity_poly.entity_id
_entity_poly.type
_entity_poly.pdbx_seq_one_letter_code
_entity_poly.pdbx_strand_id
1 'polypeptide(L)'
;MSTAELLEQAKAEGILLALDGERLSWMADHQPPAELLTKIKAYRLEIIALLNVANESPEALAWLAGVAGLLGCSPDYLLVHGFVDRHDLAEQCHIHPRFAARLIRTHPDWRPPH
;
A
#
# COMPACT_ATOMS: atom_id res chain seq x y z
N MET A 1 -5.31 9.79 18.65
CA MET A 1 -5.81 8.49 18.16
C MET A 1 -5.16 8.21 16.82
N SER A 2 -4.52 7.06 16.65
CA SER A 2 -3.85 6.62 15.41
C SER A 2 -4.71 5.63 14.61
N THR A 3 -4.34 5.37 13.36
CA THR A 3 -4.98 4.34 12.52
C THR A 3 -4.79 2.94 13.07
N ALA A 4 -3.62 2.63 13.65
CA ALA A 4 -3.37 1.36 14.29
C ALA A 4 -4.29 1.14 15.51
N GLU A 5 -4.45 2.17 16.36
CA GLU A 5 -5.40 2.12 17.48
C GLU A 5 -6.85 1.96 17.01
N LEU A 6 -7.23 2.57 15.88
CA LEU A 6 -8.56 2.43 15.29
C LEU A 6 -8.80 1.01 14.76
N LEU A 7 -7.79 0.37 14.17
CA LEU A 7 -7.87 -1.03 13.72
C LEU A 7 -8.00 -2.00 14.90
N GLU A 8 -7.25 -1.78 15.98
CA GLU A 8 -7.38 -2.58 17.20
C GLU A 8 -8.73 -2.36 17.88
N GLN A 9 -9.26 -1.12 17.88
CA GLN A 9 -10.62 -0.84 18.35
C GLN A 9 -11.66 -1.59 17.50
N ALA A 10 -11.55 -1.56 16.17
CA ALA A 10 -12.46 -2.29 15.29
C ALA A 10 -12.42 -3.80 15.54
N LYS A 11 -11.22 -4.38 15.68
CA LYS A 11 -11.06 -5.81 16.02
C LYS A 11 -11.69 -6.17 17.37
N ALA A 12 -11.54 -5.31 18.38
CA ALA A 12 -12.16 -5.52 19.69
C ALA A 12 -13.70 -5.55 19.64
N GLU A 13 -14.28 -4.82 18.67
CA GLU A 13 -15.73 -4.83 18.36
C GLU A 13 -16.12 -5.98 17.42
N GLY A 14 -15.23 -6.94 17.13
CA GLY A 14 -15.51 -8.04 16.20
C GLY A 14 -15.54 -7.64 14.73
N ILE A 15 -14.95 -6.49 14.37
CA ILE A 15 -14.98 -5.92 13.04
C ILE A 15 -13.60 -5.99 12.42
N LEU A 16 -13.48 -6.79 11.36
CA LEU A 16 -12.26 -6.88 10.58
C LEU A 16 -12.38 -5.95 9.38
N LEU A 17 -11.55 -4.90 9.38
CA LEU A 17 -11.39 -4.03 8.23
C LEU A 17 -10.43 -4.68 7.24
N ALA A 18 -10.86 -4.73 5.98
CA ALA A 18 -10.12 -5.33 4.89
C ALA A 18 -10.21 -4.46 3.64
N LEU A 19 -9.41 -4.80 2.64
CA LEU A 19 -9.48 -4.19 1.32
C LEU A 19 -10.12 -5.17 0.35
N ASP A 20 -11.15 -4.70 -0.34
CA ASP A 20 -11.69 -5.33 -1.54
C ASP A 20 -11.21 -4.50 -2.74
N GLY A 21 -10.08 -4.92 -3.31
CA GLY A 21 -9.30 -4.10 -4.23
C GLY A 21 -8.87 -2.77 -3.60
N GLU A 22 -9.31 -1.66 -4.18
CA GLU A 22 -9.02 -0.30 -3.66
C GLU A 22 -10.03 0.20 -2.62
N ARG A 23 -11.09 -0.58 -2.34
CA ARG A 23 -12.17 -0.16 -1.46
C ARG A 23 -12.00 -0.75 -0.08
N LEU A 24 -12.11 0.11 0.93
CA LEU A 24 -12.22 -0.33 2.32
C LEU A 24 -13.56 -1.04 2.52
N SER A 25 -13.50 -2.31 2.90
CA SER A 25 -14.63 -3.16 3.27
C SER A 25 -14.48 -3.62 4.73
N TRP A 26 -15.52 -4.21 5.29
CA TRP A 26 -15.46 -4.82 6.60
C TRP A 26 -16.21 -6.15 6.64
N MET A 27 -15.75 -7.05 7.51
CA MET A 27 -16.41 -8.30 7.86
C MET A 27 -16.75 -8.29 9.34
N ALA A 28 -18.01 -8.52 9.67
CA ALA A 28 -18.53 -8.57 11.03
C ALA A 28 -19.91 -9.27 11.05
N ASP A 29 -20.27 -9.85 12.19
CA ASP A 29 -21.60 -10.45 12.41
C ASP A 29 -22.69 -9.39 12.67
N HIS A 30 -22.30 -8.13 12.84
CA HIS A 30 -23.19 -6.99 13.02
C HIS A 30 -22.65 -5.74 12.33
N GLN A 31 -23.52 -4.74 12.17
CA GLN A 31 -23.13 -3.46 11.62
C GLN A 31 -22.15 -2.73 12.56
N PRO A 32 -21.11 -2.05 12.03
CA PRO A 32 -20.23 -1.25 12.87
C PRO A 32 -20.98 -0.11 13.58
N PRO A 33 -20.69 0.17 14.86
CA PRO A 33 -21.28 1.30 15.59
C PRO A 33 -21.08 2.63 14.86
N ALA A 34 -22.06 3.54 14.96
CA ALA A 34 -22.04 4.81 14.23
C ALA A 34 -20.81 5.68 14.55
N GLU A 35 -20.36 5.68 15.80
CA GLU A 35 -19.15 6.37 16.21
C GLU A 35 -17.90 5.78 15.54
N LEU A 36 -17.80 4.45 15.49
CA LEU A 36 -16.69 3.76 14.84
C LEU A 36 -16.68 4.03 13.33
N LEU A 37 -17.85 4.03 12.67
CA LEU A 37 -17.96 4.41 11.25
C LEU A 37 -17.50 5.85 10.99
N THR A 38 -17.82 6.77 11.89
CA THR A 38 -17.41 8.18 11.78
C THR A 38 -15.88 8.28 11.83
N LYS A 39 -15.24 7.55 12.75
CA LYS A 39 -13.78 7.47 12.83
C LYS A 39 -13.18 6.80 11.59
N ILE A 40 -13.71 5.65 11.15
CA ILE A 40 -13.24 4.96 9.94
C ILE A 40 -13.31 5.88 8.71
N LYS A 41 -14.37 6.66 8.57
CA LYS A 41 -14.50 7.64 7.47
C LYS A 41 -13.47 8.76 7.57
N ALA A 42 -13.24 9.29 8.78
CA ALA A 42 -12.26 10.36 9.00
C ALA A 42 -10.83 9.93 8.65
N TYR A 43 -10.47 8.69 8.98
CA TYR A 43 -9.13 8.14 8.77
C TYR A 43 -9.02 7.21 7.54
N ARG A 44 -10.01 7.26 6.62
CA ARG A 44 -10.16 6.26 5.55
C ARG A 44 -8.91 6.08 4.71
N LEU A 45 -8.29 7.18 4.26
CA LEU A 45 -7.13 7.12 3.36
C LEU A 45 -5.91 6.52 4.07
N GLU A 46 -5.70 6.86 5.34
CA GLU A 46 -4.58 6.34 6.11
C GLU A 46 -4.78 4.87 6.49
N ILE A 47 -6.02 4.45 6.79
CA ILE A 47 -6.36 3.03 6.99
C ILE A 47 -6.08 2.23 5.72
N ILE A 48 -6.51 2.74 4.56
CA ILE A 48 -6.24 2.10 3.28
C ILE A 48 -4.72 2.01 3.08
N ALA A 49 -3.97 3.08 3.25
CA ALA A 49 -2.51 3.06 3.09
C ALA A 49 -1.84 2.00 4.00
N LEU A 50 -2.24 1.94 5.28
CA LEU A 50 -1.70 0.97 6.23
C LEU A 50 -2.04 -0.48 5.85
N LEU A 51 -3.31 -0.76 5.53
CA LEU A 51 -3.75 -2.10 5.14
C LEU A 51 -3.05 -2.58 3.86
N ASN A 52 -2.75 -1.66 2.95
CA ASN A 52 -2.01 -2.01 1.75
C ASN A 52 -0.58 -2.41 2.04
N VAL A 53 0.16 -1.62 2.83
CA VAL A 53 1.52 -2.00 3.26
C VAL A 53 1.52 -3.36 3.96
N ALA A 54 0.50 -3.65 4.76
CA ALA A 54 0.36 -4.94 5.45
C ALA A 54 0.01 -6.11 4.53
N ASN A 55 -0.64 -5.85 3.38
CA ASN A 55 -1.07 -6.87 2.42
C ASN A 55 -0.02 -7.17 1.34
N GLU A 56 1.00 -6.32 1.17
CA GLU A 56 2.07 -6.57 0.21
C GLU A 56 2.89 -7.81 0.60
N SER A 57 3.22 -8.65 -0.39
CA SER A 57 4.04 -9.83 -0.14
C SER A 57 5.49 -9.42 0.18
N PRO A 58 6.22 -10.17 1.02
CA PRO A 58 7.64 -9.91 1.26
C PRO A 58 8.49 -9.89 -0.02
N GLU A 59 8.11 -10.69 -1.02
CA GLU A 59 8.77 -10.73 -2.32
C GLU A 59 8.54 -9.44 -3.12
N ALA A 60 7.30 -8.92 -3.14
CA ALA A 60 6.98 -7.65 -3.76
C ALA A 60 7.74 -6.48 -3.12
N LEU A 61 7.81 -6.45 -1.78
CA LEU A 61 8.57 -5.43 -1.06
C LEU A 61 10.08 -5.52 -1.34
N ALA A 62 10.63 -6.73 -1.36
CA ALA A 62 12.04 -6.95 -1.70
C ALA A 62 12.35 -6.56 -3.16
N TRP A 63 11.44 -6.87 -4.08
CA TRP A 63 11.53 -6.47 -5.48
C TRP A 63 11.53 -4.94 -5.62
N LEU A 64 10.59 -4.25 -4.98
CA LEU A 64 10.49 -2.79 -4.99
C LEU A 64 11.76 -2.14 -4.44
N ALA A 65 12.28 -2.65 -3.32
CA ALA A 65 13.55 -2.21 -2.75
C ALA A 65 14.72 -2.41 -3.73
N GLY A 66 14.73 -3.52 -4.48
CA GLY A 66 15.70 -3.78 -5.53
C GLY A 66 15.60 -2.78 -6.70
N VAL A 67 14.39 -2.46 -7.16
CA VAL A 67 14.17 -1.46 -8.22
C VAL A 67 14.66 -0.09 -7.74
N ALA A 68 14.25 0.30 -6.53
CA ALA A 68 14.62 1.57 -5.92
C ALA A 68 16.14 1.71 -5.74
N GLY A 69 16.81 0.66 -5.25
CA GLY A 69 18.26 0.63 -5.10
C GLY A 69 19.01 0.76 -6.42
N LEU A 70 18.51 0.16 -7.51
CA LEU A 70 19.09 0.35 -8.84
C LEU A 70 18.88 1.76 -9.38
N LEU A 71 17.76 2.39 -9.04
CA LEU A 71 17.43 3.76 -9.47
C LEU A 71 18.03 4.84 -8.56
N GLY A 72 18.65 4.46 -7.44
CA GLY A 72 19.22 5.39 -6.47
C GLY A 72 18.16 6.21 -5.72
N CYS A 73 16.99 5.63 -5.47
CA CYS A 73 15.86 6.29 -4.82
C CYS A 73 15.27 5.43 -3.69
N SER A 74 14.26 5.96 -2.99
CA SER A 74 13.48 5.17 -2.03
C SER A 74 12.35 4.40 -2.72
N PRO A 75 11.91 3.25 -2.17
CA PRO A 75 10.68 2.57 -2.58
C PRO A 75 9.46 3.51 -2.67
N ASP A 76 9.29 4.37 -1.66
CA ASP A 76 8.18 5.32 -1.59
C ASP A 76 8.19 6.32 -2.75
N TYR A 77 9.37 6.73 -3.24
CA TYR A 77 9.47 7.63 -4.39
C TYR A 77 8.84 7.00 -5.64
N LEU A 78 9.08 5.70 -5.86
CA LEU A 78 8.52 4.99 -7.02
C LEU A 78 7.00 4.90 -6.95
N LEU A 79 6.46 4.66 -5.75
CA LEU A 79 5.02 4.57 -5.52
C LEU A 79 4.34 5.94 -5.61
N VAL A 80 4.89 6.97 -4.95
CA VAL A 80 4.31 8.33 -4.90
C VAL A 80 4.28 8.98 -6.28
N HIS A 81 5.31 8.74 -7.09
CA HIS A 81 5.39 9.28 -8.45
C HIS A 81 4.76 8.37 -9.52
N GLY A 82 4.19 7.23 -9.12
CA GLY A 82 3.49 6.31 -10.03
C GLY A 82 4.40 5.62 -11.05
N PHE A 83 5.69 5.47 -10.75
CA PHE A 83 6.62 4.69 -11.59
C PHE A 83 6.48 3.18 -11.35
N VAL A 84 5.94 2.81 -10.19
CA VAL A 84 5.53 1.46 -9.83
C VAL A 84 4.18 1.59 -9.13
N ASP A 85 3.19 0.82 -9.55
CA ASP A 85 1.93 0.68 -8.83
C ASP A 85 1.81 -0.71 -8.16
N ARG A 86 0.66 -1.01 -7.54
CA ARG A 86 0.47 -2.31 -6.89
C ARG A 86 0.27 -3.47 -7.84
N HIS A 87 -0.25 -3.22 -9.03
CA HIS A 87 -0.35 -4.27 -10.05
C HIS A 87 1.05 -4.64 -10.49
N ASP A 88 1.95 -3.66 -10.68
CA ASP A 88 3.37 -3.92 -10.95
C ASP A 88 4.01 -4.75 -9.84
N LEU A 89 3.75 -4.41 -8.57
CA LEU A 89 4.24 -5.19 -7.42
C LEU A 89 3.77 -6.65 -7.47
N ALA A 90 2.49 -6.88 -7.72
CA ALA A 90 1.92 -8.21 -7.78
C ALA A 90 2.43 -9.01 -9.00
N GLU A 91 2.52 -8.38 -10.16
CA GLU A 91 2.84 -9.04 -11.43
C GLU A 91 4.34 -9.22 -11.65
N GLN A 92 5.16 -8.25 -11.23
CA GLN A 92 6.58 -8.20 -11.58
C GLN A 92 7.51 -8.66 -10.46
N CYS A 93 7.00 -8.97 -9.26
CA CYS A 93 7.83 -9.36 -8.12
C CYS A 93 8.76 -10.56 -8.38
N HIS A 94 8.37 -11.47 -9.29
CA HIS A 94 9.16 -12.62 -9.70
C HIS A 94 10.18 -12.31 -10.82
N ILE A 95 10.15 -11.12 -11.38
CA ILE A 95 11.02 -10.66 -12.47
C ILE A 95 12.22 -9.93 -11.86
N HIS A 96 13.41 -10.09 -12.43
CA HIS A 96 14.58 -9.38 -11.91
C HIS A 96 14.40 -7.84 -11.95
N PRO A 97 14.58 -7.11 -10.82
CA PRO A 97 14.31 -5.66 -10.70
C PRO A 97 14.94 -4.75 -11.77
N ARG A 98 16.12 -5.13 -12.27
CA ARG A 98 16.83 -4.46 -13.37
C ARG A 98 15.98 -4.17 -14.60
N PHE A 99 14.97 -4.99 -14.90
CA PHE A 99 14.13 -4.80 -16.08
C PHE A 99 13.21 -3.59 -15.90
N ALA A 100 12.49 -3.52 -14.76
CA ALA A 100 11.69 -2.36 -14.40
C ALA A 100 12.56 -1.10 -14.25
N ALA A 101 13.70 -1.20 -13.55
CA ALA A 101 14.62 -0.06 -13.40
C ALA A 101 15.12 0.48 -14.76
N ARG A 102 15.39 -0.40 -15.73
CA ARG A 102 15.78 0.03 -17.08
C ARG A 102 14.64 0.75 -17.80
N LEU A 103 13.40 0.26 -17.68
CA LEU A 103 12.23 0.89 -18.28
C LEU A 103 11.96 2.27 -17.67
N ILE A 104 11.98 2.37 -16.35
CA ILE A 104 11.75 3.61 -15.62
C ILE A 104 12.79 4.68 -16.00
N ARG A 105 14.07 4.33 -16.15
CA ARG A 105 15.11 5.29 -16.60
C ARG A 105 14.84 5.91 -17.96
N THR A 106 14.08 5.24 -18.81
CA THR A 106 13.71 5.75 -20.15
C THR A 106 12.39 6.53 -20.14
N HIS A 107 11.69 6.58 -19.01
CA HIS A 107 10.45 7.32 -18.87
C HIS A 107 10.72 8.84 -18.98
N PRO A 108 9.96 9.59 -19.79
CA PRO A 108 10.22 11.03 -20.02
C PRO A 108 10.15 11.87 -18.73
N ASP A 109 9.27 11.48 -17.82
CA ASP A 109 9.07 12.14 -16.52
C ASP A 109 10.02 11.64 -15.43
N TRP A 110 10.87 10.64 -15.73
CA TRP A 110 11.85 10.18 -14.76
C TRP A 110 12.84 11.30 -14.40
N ARG A 111 12.97 11.55 -13.11
CA ARG A 111 13.97 12.42 -12.51
C ARG A 111 14.60 11.68 -11.34
N PRO A 112 15.91 11.40 -11.35
CA PRO A 112 16.56 10.80 -10.19
C PRO A 112 16.47 11.76 -9.01
N PRO A 113 16.11 11.28 -7.80
CA PRO A 113 16.12 12.13 -6.62
C PRO A 113 17.54 12.60 -6.32
N HIS A 114 17.66 13.84 -5.84
CA HIS A 114 18.92 14.48 -5.47
C HIS A 114 19.35 14.11 -4.05
#